data_AF-A0A2T6ZF27-F1
#
_entry.id   AF-A0A2T6ZF27-F1
#
_cell.length_a   1.000
_cell.length_b   1.000
_cell.length_c   1.000
_cell.angle_alpha   90.00
_cell.angle_beta   90.00
_cell.angle_gamma   90.00
#
_symmetry.space_group_name_H-M   'P 1'
#
loop_
_entity.id
_entity.type
_entity.pdbx_description
1 polymer ?
#
loop_
_entity_poly.entity_id
_entity_poly.type
_entity_poly.pdbx_seq_one_letter_code
_entity_poly.pdbx_strand_id
1 'polypeptide(L)'
;MIDNIPAELLLNILSYLDNLEPISGASHSLSLAARDFRIHALRARLASISHIELLMRIWSPPTFFRRRGASPHGSGSYVTRPQDLHDVLCDPDMFNRVEAYLGSLERRAYVAARVAEYVMTIVSFNSLRTSAERHSYVTRIVLELWSPQARFSHDVDGRWLNLGDDSGLLDVHIQDAYVMNLPRDIQTAMVTVYDALAQNLRPPFYSTGGRRHGGRVSEGEGIWLYRLIVKEGMDAVLRMIELRGDR
;
A
#
# COMPACT_ATOMS: atom_id res chain seq x y z
N MET A 1 -39.80 -19.26 11.68
CA MET A 1 -39.87 -19.24 10.19
C MET A 1 -38.50 -19.02 9.54
N ILE A 2 -37.57 -18.27 10.16
CA ILE A 2 -36.22 -18.04 9.60
C ILE A 2 -35.27 -19.24 9.83
N ASP A 3 -35.48 -20.04 10.87
CA ASP A 3 -34.61 -21.18 11.21
C ASP A 3 -34.66 -22.36 10.22
N ASN A 4 -35.59 -22.34 9.25
CA ASN A 4 -35.73 -23.37 8.22
C ASN A 4 -35.21 -22.93 6.84
N ILE A 5 -34.57 -21.75 6.74
CA ILE A 5 -34.03 -21.26 5.47
C ILE A 5 -32.64 -21.90 5.25
N PRO A 6 -32.36 -22.49 4.08
CA PRO A 6 -31.04 -22.98 3.73
C PRO A 6 -29.98 -21.88 3.85
N ALA A 7 -28.81 -22.21 4.41
CA ALA A 7 -27.74 -21.25 4.68
C ALA A 7 -27.36 -20.41 3.44
N GLU A 8 -27.37 -21.01 2.26
CA GLU A 8 -27.06 -20.35 0.97
C GLU A 8 -28.07 -19.24 0.62
N LEU A 9 -29.36 -19.48 0.81
CA LEU A 9 -30.41 -18.47 0.58
C LEU A 9 -30.33 -17.35 1.60
N LEU A 10 -29.99 -17.70 2.85
CA LEU A 10 -29.82 -16.74 3.92
C LEU A 10 -28.60 -15.84 3.68
N LEU A 11 -27.46 -16.40 3.23
CA LEU A 11 -26.26 -15.65 2.83
C LEU A 11 -26.55 -14.71 1.64
N ASN A 12 -27.37 -15.16 0.69
CA ASN A 12 -27.76 -14.34 -0.46
C ASN A 12 -28.63 -13.15 0.00
N ILE A 13 -29.58 -13.36 0.91
CA ILE A 13 -30.40 -12.27 1.49
C ILE A 13 -29.54 -11.29 2.29
N LEU A 14 -28.61 -11.80 3.11
CA LEU A 14 -27.69 -10.97 3.89
C LEU A 14 -26.76 -10.12 3.00
N SER A 15 -26.48 -10.55 1.77
CA SER A 15 -25.67 -9.77 0.82
C SER A 15 -26.32 -8.48 0.32
N TYR A 16 -27.64 -8.36 0.43
CA TYR A 16 -28.40 -7.16 0.06
C TYR A 16 -28.59 -6.16 1.22
N LEU A 17 -28.05 -6.45 2.40
CA LEU A 17 -28.25 -5.64 3.59
C LEU A 17 -26.98 -4.87 3.96
N ASP A 18 -27.05 -3.53 3.86
CA ASP A 18 -25.92 -2.64 4.13
C ASP A 18 -25.46 -2.66 5.60
N ASN A 19 -26.34 -3.03 6.55
CA ASN A 19 -25.99 -3.17 7.96
C ASN A 19 -26.59 -4.45 8.57
N LEU A 20 -25.72 -5.36 8.98
CA LEU A 20 -26.08 -6.65 9.59
C LEU A 20 -26.15 -6.62 11.13
N GLU A 21 -25.75 -5.52 11.79
CA GLU A 21 -25.82 -5.38 13.25
C GLU A 21 -27.23 -5.53 13.85
N PRO A 22 -28.32 -5.06 13.22
CA PRO A 22 -29.66 -5.22 13.78
C PRO A 22 -30.15 -6.67 13.76
N ILE A 23 -29.60 -7.50 12.88
CA ILE A 23 -30.10 -8.85 12.56
C ILE A 23 -29.40 -9.91 13.42
N SER A 24 -28.16 -9.66 13.84
CA SER A 24 -27.40 -10.55 14.72
C SER A 24 -28.03 -10.70 16.10
N GLY A 25 -28.84 -9.74 16.57
CA GLY A 25 -29.55 -9.81 17.84
C GLY A 25 -30.88 -10.58 17.82
N ALA A 26 -31.39 -10.96 16.64
CA ALA A 26 -32.75 -11.49 16.48
C ALA A 26 -32.86 -13.02 16.66
N SER A 27 -31.81 -13.77 16.35
CA SER A 27 -31.74 -15.22 16.55
C SER A 27 -30.29 -15.70 16.57
N HIS A 28 -30.00 -16.77 17.32
CA HIS A 28 -28.68 -17.40 17.32
C HIS A 28 -28.27 -17.91 15.93
N SER A 29 -29.21 -18.47 15.17
CA SER A 29 -28.98 -18.95 13.79
C SER A 29 -28.61 -17.80 12.85
N LEU A 30 -29.32 -16.68 12.96
CA LEU A 30 -29.04 -15.44 12.21
C LEU A 30 -27.70 -14.81 12.60
N SER A 31 -27.36 -14.81 13.90
CA SER A 31 -26.06 -14.33 14.38
C SER A 31 -24.89 -15.12 13.78
N LEU A 32 -25.02 -16.45 13.70
CA LEU A 32 -24.00 -17.31 13.11
C LEU A 32 -23.87 -17.07 11.61
N ALA A 33 -24.99 -17.01 10.89
CA ALA A 33 -24.96 -16.79 9.45
C ALA A 33 -24.47 -15.39 9.06
N ALA A 34 -24.84 -14.34 9.81
CA ALA A 34 -24.31 -12.99 9.62
C ALA A 34 -22.79 -12.95 9.86
N ARG A 35 -22.30 -13.69 10.85
CA ARG A 35 -20.86 -13.84 11.12
C ARG A 35 -20.16 -14.55 9.95
N ASP A 36 -20.70 -15.66 9.48
CA ASP A 36 -20.11 -16.42 8.37
C ASP A 36 -20.09 -15.60 7.07
N PHE A 37 -21.15 -14.85 6.80
CA PHE A 37 -21.19 -13.90 5.68
C PHE A 37 -20.09 -12.86 5.78
N ARG A 38 -19.94 -12.20 6.94
CA ARG A 38 -18.89 -11.20 7.17
C ARG A 38 -17.49 -11.79 6.99
N ILE A 39 -17.24 -12.98 7.52
CA ILE A 39 -15.97 -13.70 7.33
C ILE A 39 -15.72 -13.94 5.84
N HIS A 40 -16.71 -14.46 5.12
CA HIS A 40 -16.60 -14.71 3.68
C HIS A 40 -16.30 -13.42 2.90
N ALA A 41 -17.03 -12.33 3.18
CA ALA A 41 -16.84 -11.04 2.53
C ALA A 41 -15.41 -10.51 2.75
N LEU A 42 -14.88 -10.60 3.97
CA LEU A 42 -13.51 -10.17 4.27
C LEU A 42 -12.45 -11.06 3.61
N ARG A 43 -12.69 -12.37 3.51
CA ARG A 43 -11.80 -13.28 2.79
C ARG A 43 -11.77 -12.97 1.28
N ALA A 44 -12.93 -12.72 0.69
CA ALA A 44 -13.05 -12.35 -0.72
C ALA A 44 -12.34 -11.02 -1.00
N ARG A 45 -12.53 -10.01 -0.13
CA ARG A 45 -11.80 -8.74 -0.20
C ARG A 45 -10.29 -8.94 -0.14
N LEU A 46 -9.78 -9.67 0.86
CA LEU A 46 -8.35 -9.95 0.98
C LEU A 46 -7.76 -10.60 -0.29
N ALA A 47 -8.49 -11.55 -0.89
CA ALA A 47 -8.06 -12.23 -2.12
C ALA A 47 -8.07 -11.32 -3.36
N SER A 48 -8.90 -10.28 -3.36
CA SER A 48 -9.04 -9.34 -4.48
C SER A 48 -7.96 -8.24 -4.53
N ILE A 49 -7.24 -8.02 -3.42
CA ILE A 49 -6.22 -6.97 -3.33
C ILE A 49 -4.99 -7.38 -4.12
N SER A 50 -4.67 -6.62 -5.17
CA SER A 50 -3.45 -6.81 -5.95
C SER A 50 -2.20 -6.53 -5.10
N HIS A 51 -1.16 -7.34 -5.28
CA HIS A 51 0.10 -7.24 -4.54
C HIS A 51 -0.04 -7.29 -3.01
N ILE A 52 -1.04 -8.01 -2.49
CA ILE A 52 -1.34 -8.09 -1.05
C ILE A 52 -0.14 -8.49 -0.18
N GLU A 53 0.69 -9.44 -0.63
CA GLU A 53 1.89 -9.85 0.12
C GLU A 53 2.89 -8.70 0.29
N LEU A 54 3.11 -7.91 -0.77
CA LEU A 54 3.97 -6.74 -0.71
C LEU A 54 3.38 -5.65 0.18
N LEU A 55 2.08 -5.42 0.06
CA LEU A 55 1.35 -4.46 0.89
C LEU A 55 1.45 -4.79 2.37
N MET A 56 1.23 -6.04 2.75
CA MET A 56 1.38 -6.50 4.15
C MET A 56 2.83 -6.50 4.61
N ARG A 57 3.80 -6.65 3.71
CA ARG A 57 5.22 -6.51 4.05
C ARG A 57 5.58 -5.05 4.38
N ILE A 58 5.09 -4.10 3.59
CA ILE A 58 5.38 -2.67 3.77
C ILE A 58 4.57 -2.08 4.93
N TRP A 59 3.26 -2.32 4.94
CA TRP A 59 2.33 -1.88 5.98
C TRP A 59 1.88 -3.10 6.78
N SER A 60 2.75 -3.55 7.67
CA SER A 60 2.48 -4.74 8.47
C SER A 60 1.20 -4.60 9.29
N PRO A 61 0.45 -5.71 9.45
CA PRO A 61 -0.75 -5.68 10.26
C PRO A 61 -0.41 -5.29 11.71
N PRO A 62 -1.30 -4.55 12.40
CA PRO A 62 -1.08 -4.18 13.79
C PRO A 62 -0.78 -5.38 14.69
N THR A 63 0.08 -5.19 15.69
CA THR A 63 0.57 -6.26 16.59
C THR A 63 -0.50 -6.93 17.44
N PHE A 64 -1.67 -6.31 17.57
CA PHE A 64 -2.83 -6.92 18.22
C PHE A 64 -3.58 -7.93 17.34
N PHE A 65 -3.28 -8.02 16.03
CA PHE A 65 -3.68 -9.15 15.21
C PHE A 65 -2.77 -10.34 15.55
N ARG A 66 -3.25 -11.19 16.45
CA ARG A 66 -2.59 -12.42 16.88
C ARG A 66 -3.23 -13.61 16.18
N ARG A 67 -2.44 -14.57 15.70
CA ARG A 67 -3.04 -15.83 15.25
C ARG A 67 -3.70 -16.53 16.45
N ARG A 68 -4.83 -17.18 16.19
CA ARG A 68 -5.58 -17.94 17.18
C ARG A 68 -4.70 -19.10 17.70
N GLY A 69 -4.49 -19.18 19.02
CA GLY A 69 -3.62 -20.18 19.65
C GLY A 69 -2.18 -19.72 19.96
N ALA A 70 -1.86 -18.45 19.68
CA ALA A 70 -0.60 -17.85 20.08
C ALA A 70 -0.49 -17.73 21.61
N SER A 71 0.56 -18.31 22.20
CA SER A 71 0.88 -18.10 23.62
C SER A 71 1.15 -16.60 23.87
N PRO A 72 0.55 -15.99 24.91
CA PRO A 72 0.82 -14.59 25.27
C PRO A 72 2.27 -14.32 25.68
N HIS A 73 3.09 -15.36 25.88
CA HIS A 73 4.50 -15.27 26.29
C HIS A 73 5.48 -15.78 25.21
N GLY A 74 5.00 -16.13 24.01
CA GLY A 74 5.81 -16.67 22.92
C GLY A 74 6.09 -15.65 21.81
N SER A 75 7.36 -15.54 21.42
CA SER A 75 7.89 -14.66 20.34
C SER A 75 7.28 -14.86 18.94
N GLY A 76 6.51 -15.93 18.71
CA GLY A 76 6.09 -16.31 17.35
C GLY A 76 4.60 -16.42 17.16
N SER A 77 3.90 -15.32 16.81
CA SER A 77 2.59 -15.42 16.15
C SER A 77 2.00 -14.12 15.58
N TYR A 78 2.83 -13.22 15.05
CA TYR A 78 2.29 -12.04 14.34
C TYR A 78 1.85 -12.42 12.92
N VAL A 79 0.79 -11.76 12.44
CA VAL A 79 0.32 -11.91 11.06
C VAL A 79 1.38 -11.31 10.13
N THR A 80 2.02 -12.14 9.32
CA THR A 80 3.07 -11.70 8.37
C THR A 80 2.71 -12.04 6.93
N ARG A 81 1.72 -12.91 6.73
CA ARG A 81 1.25 -13.34 5.42
C ARG A 81 -0.26 -13.20 5.30
N PRO A 82 -0.82 -13.08 4.08
CA PRO A 82 -2.26 -13.04 3.87
C PRO A 82 -2.98 -14.24 4.49
N GLN A 83 -2.38 -15.44 4.42
CA GLN A 83 -2.99 -16.65 4.98
C GLN A 83 -3.22 -16.56 6.50
N ASP A 84 -2.31 -15.90 7.22
CA ASP A 84 -2.40 -15.72 8.66
C ASP A 84 -3.57 -14.81 9.07
N LEU A 85 -3.98 -13.91 8.17
CA LEU A 85 -5.11 -13.02 8.41
C LEU A 85 -6.43 -13.79 8.35
N HIS A 86 -6.51 -14.89 7.59
CA HIS A 86 -7.72 -15.74 7.55
C HIS A 86 -8.12 -16.32 8.90
N ASP A 87 -7.15 -16.53 9.79
CA ASP A 87 -7.38 -17.01 11.16
C ASP A 87 -7.92 -15.89 12.07
N VAL A 88 -7.43 -14.66 11.89
CA VAL A 88 -7.87 -13.46 12.63
C VAL A 88 -9.28 -13.04 12.20
N LEU A 89 -9.63 -13.26 10.94
CA LEU A 89 -10.98 -12.99 10.42
C LEU A 89 -12.07 -13.75 11.16
N CYS A 90 -11.75 -14.80 11.92
CA CYS A 90 -12.74 -15.56 12.67
C CYS A 90 -13.12 -14.93 14.02
N ASP A 91 -12.46 -13.84 14.45
CA ASP A 91 -12.71 -13.16 15.73
C ASP A 91 -13.71 -11.99 15.57
N PRO A 92 -14.92 -12.07 16.14
CA PRO A 92 -15.96 -11.05 15.97
C PRO A 92 -15.60 -9.69 16.56
N ASP A 93 -14.78 -9.63 17.61
CA ASP A 93 -14.36 -8.37 18.23
C ASP A 93 -13.35 -7.60 17.36
N MET A 94 -12.81 -8.28 16.34
CA MET A 94 -11.75 -7.78 15.48
C MET A 94 -12.27 -7.35 14.10
N PHE A 95 -13.54 -7.60 13.76
CA PHE A 95 -14.09 -7.30 12.43
C PHE A 95 -13.85 -5.85 11.99
N ASN A 96 -14.26 -4.87 12.80
CA ASN A 96 -14.10 -3.45 12.46
C ASN A 96 -12.63 -3.06 12.26
N ARG A 97 -11.72 -3.66 13.03
CA ARG A 97 -10.29 -3.40 12.92
C ARG A 97 -9.70 -4.03 11.66
N VAL A 98 -10.13 -5.25 11.32
CA VAL A 98 -9.70 -5.91 10.09
C VAL A 98 -10.27 -5.20 8.87
N GLU A 99 -11.53 -4.77 8.90
CA GLU A 99 -12.14 -3.96 7.86
C GLU A 99 -11.38 -2.65 7.61
N ALA A 100 -11.03 -1.92 8.66
CA ALA A 100 -10.24 -0.69 8.55
C ALA A 100 -8.84 -0.97 7.98
N TYR A 101 -8.19 -2.04 8.43
CA TYR A 101 -6.88 -2.44 7.92
C TYR A 101 -6.94 -2.82 6.43
N LEU A 102 -7.87 -3.70 6.03
CA LEU A 102 -8.09 -4.08 4.64
C LEU A 102 -8.45 -2.88 3.77
N GLY A 103 -9.35 -2.00 4.23
CA GLY A 103 -9.70 -0.76 3.53
C GLY A 103 -8.47 0.15 3.32
N SER A 104 -7.57 0.20 4.29
CA SER A 104 -6.31 0.92 4.14
C SER A 104 -5.37 0.30 3.10
N LEU A 105 -5.36 -1.03 2.96
CA LEU A 105 -4.56 -1.73 1.94
C LEU A 105 -5.18 -1.57 0.55
N GLU A 106 -6.50 -1.69 0.44
CA GLU A 106 -7.27 -1.47 -0.79
C GLU A 106 -7.03 -0.05 -1.34
N ARG A 107 -7.08 0.97 -0.47
CA ARG A 107 -6.76 2.34 -0.86
C ARG A 107 -5.34 2.48 -1.40
N ARG A 108 -4.35 1.85 -0.75
CA ARG A 108 -2.95 1.91 -1.20
C ARG A 108 -2.74 1.17 -2.52
N ALA A 109 -3.37 0.01 -2.70
CA ALA A 109 -3.38 -0.70 -3.97
C ALA A 109 -3.97 0.18 -5.09
N TYR A 110 -5.11 0.82 -4.81
CA TYR A 110 -5.77 1.73 -5.75
C TYR A 110 -4.88 2.92 -6.12
N VAL A 111 -4.33 3.64 -5.14
CA VAL A 111 -3.44 4.80 -5.38
C VAL A 111 -2.21 4.38 -6.18
N ALA A 112 -1.57 3.27 -5.81
CA ALA A 112 -0.40 2.78 -6.51
C ALA A 112 -0.73 2.39 -7.96
N ALA A 113 -1.87 1.75 -8.21
CA ALA A 113 -2.35 1.40 -9.55
C ALA A 113 -2.60 2.64 -10.41
N ARG A 114 -3.20 3.69 -9.84
CA ARG A 114 -3.47 4.97 -10.54
C ARG A 114 -2.19 5.73 -10.87
N VAL A 115 -1.25 5.79 -9.94
CA VAL A 115 0.07 6.38 -10.21
C VAL A 115 0.83 5.55 -11.23
N ALA A 116 0.72 4.22 -11.19
CA ALA A 116 1.32 3.34 -12.18
C ALA A 116 0.76 3.56 -13.60
N GLU A 117 -0.57 3.75 -13.74
CA GLU A 117 -1.20 4.14 -15.01
C GLU A 117 -0.55 5.41 -15.58
N TYR A 118 -0.36 6.42 -14.73
CA TYR A 118 0.31 7.66 -15.15
C TYR A 118 1.78 7.42 -15.51
N VAL A 119 2.54 6.69 -14.69
CA VAL A 119 3.95 6.39 -14.94
C VAL A 119 4.14 5.67 -16.28
N MET A 120 3.22 4.78 -16.67
CA MET A 120 3.26 4.10 -17.97
C MET A 120 3.12 5.05 -19.16
N THR A 121 2.63 6.28 -18.96
CA THR A 121 2.56 7.31 -20.02
C THR A 121 3.88 8.07 -20.20
N ILE A 122 4.72 8.09 -19.17
CA ILE A 122 5.98 8.88 -19.14
C ILE A 122 7.24 7.99 -19.13
N VAL A 123 7.11 6.70 -18.80
CA VAL A 123 8.21 5.73 -18.78
C VAL A 123 7.84 4.48 -19.58
N SER A 124 8.73 4.09 -20.49
CA SER A 124 8.56 2.90 -21.33
C SER A 124 9.34 1.70 -20.79
N PHE A 125 8.62 0.68 -20.32
CA PHE A 125 9.18 -0.63 -19.94
C PHE A 125 9.05 -1.63 -21.09
N ASN A 126 10.01 -1.61 -22.02
CA ASN A 126 9.96 -2.38 -23.27
C ASN A 126 10.21 -3.89 -23.10
N SER A 127 10.64 -4.34 -21.92
CA SER A 127 10.98 -5.74 -21.64
C SER A 127 9.78 -6.65 -21.35
N LEU A 128 8.58 -6.07 -21.15
CA LEU A 128 7.38 -6.78 -20.75
C LEU A 128 6.37 -6.88 -21.90
N ARG A 129 5.74 -8.04 -22.07
CA ARG A 129 5.01 -8.39 -23.29
C ARG A 129 3.58 -7.87 -23.31
N THR A 130 2.90 -7.86 -22.16
CA THR A 130 1.50 -7.44 -22.08
C THR A 130 1.33 -6.13 -21.32
N SER A 131 0.21 -5.42 -21.58
CA SER A 131 -0.14 -4.21 -20.81
C SER A 131 -0.37 -4.52 -19.34
N ALA A 132 -0.99 -5.67 -19.03
CA ALA A 132 -1.27 -6.12 -17.67
C ALA A 132 0.01 -6.44 -16.89
N GLU A 133 0.98 -7.13 -17.50
CA GLU A 133 2.30 -7.37 -16.90
C GLU A 133 3.03 -6.07 -16.60
N ARG A 134 3.01 -5.12 -17.55
CA ARG A 134 3.61 -3.79 -17.37
C ARG A 134 2.95 -3.05 -16.22
N HIS A 135 1.62 -3.00 -16.20
CA HIS A 135 0.87 -2.33 -15.13
C HIS A 135 1.15 -2.95 -13.77
N SER A 136 1.15 -4.28 -13.66
CA SER A 136 1.49 -4.99 -12.42
C SER A 136 2.93 -4.71 -11.97
N TYR A 137 3.89 -4.72 -12.90
CA TYR A 137 5.29 -4.41 -12.59
C TYR A 137 5.45 -2.97 -12.11
N VAL A 138 4.89 -2.00 -12.84
CA VAL A 138 4.98 -0.58 -12.46
C VAL A 138 4.26 -0.31 -11.14
N THR A 139 3.11 -0.94 -10.89
CA THR A 139 2.41 -0.88 -9.60
C THR A 139 3.31 -1.36 -8.47
N ARG A 140 4.03 -2.47 -8.67
CA ARG A 140 5.04 -2.93 -7.70
C ARG A 140 6.13 -1.88 -7.47
N ILE A 141 6.68 -1.27 -8.52
CA ILE A 141 7.71 -0.23 -8.37
C ILE A 141 7.18 0.97 -7.57
N VAL A 142 5.96 1.42 -7.85
CA VAL A 142 5.31 2.51 -7.11
C VAL A 142 5.11 2.15 -5.63
N LEU A 143 4.71 0.91 -5.32
CA LEU A 143 4.59 0.44 -3.94
C LEU A 143 5.95 0.44 -3.22
N GLU A 144 7.02 -0.04 -3.86
CA GLU A 144 8.37 -0.04 -3.28
C GLU A 144 8.88 1.40 -3.06
N LEU A 145 8.59 2.32 -3.98
CA LEU A 145 8.86 3.76 -3.84
C LEU A 145 8.07 4.41 -2.70
N TRP A 146 6.89 3.89 -2.38
CA TRP A 146 6.05 4.37 -1.29
C TRP A 146 6.43 3.76 0.07
N SER A 147 7.19 2.66 0.08
CA SER A 147 7.65 2.00 1.31
C SER A 147 8.36 2.89 2.34
N PRO A 148 9.09 3.97 1.97
CA PRO A 148 9.69 4.87 2.94
C PRO A 148 8.69 5.52 3.88
N GLN A 149 7.45 5.80 3.44
CA GLN A 149 6.42 6.37 4.32
C GLN A 149 6.14 5.46 5.52
N ALA A 150 5.99 4.15 5.28
CA ALA A 150 5.71 3.21 6.36
C ALA A 150 6.84 3.13 7.40
N ARG A 151 8.08 3.35 6.95
CA ARG A 151 9.29 3.17 7.77
C ARG A 151 9.76 4.44 8.44
N PHE A 152 9.51 5.60 7.83
CA PHE A 152 10.12 6.87 8.22
C PHE A 152 9.12 8.01 8.46
N SER A 153 7.81 7.81 8.24
CA SER A 153 6.81 8.85 8.55
C SER A 153 6.76 9.23 10.04
N HIS A 154 7.19 8.31 10.90
CA HIS A 154 7.32 8.51 12.35
C HIS A 154 8.76 8.78 12.78
N ASP A 155 9.67 9.15 11.86
CA ASP A 155 11.07 9.43 12.19
C ASP A 155 11.18 10.60 13.18
N VAL A 156 11.16 10.25 14.47
CA VAL A 156 11.24 11.18 15.61
C VAL A 156 12.59 11.88 15.64
N ASP A 157 13.63 11.21 15.15
CA ASP A 157 15.02 11.69 15.16
C ASP A 157 15.31 12.65 14.00
N GLY A 158 14.36 12.81 13.07
CA GLY A 158 14.48 13.71 11.91
C GLY A 158 15.66 13.38 10.99
N ARG A 159 16.17 12.15 11.06
CA ARG A 159 17.29 11.67 10.25
C ARG A 159 17.07 11.91 8.77
N TRP A 160 15.84 11.74 8.28
CA TRP A 160 15.49 11.93 6.87
C TRP A 160 15.08 13.38 6.54
N LEU A 161 14.70 14.17 7.55
CA LEU A 161 14.49 15.62 7.41
C LEU A 161 15.82 16.38 7.28
N ASN A 162 16.90 15.82 7.86
CA ASN A 162 18.24 16.41 7.88
C ASN A 162 19.12 16.01 6.68
N LEU A 163 18.60 15.26 5.70
CA LEU A 163 19.30 15.05 4.43
C LEU A 163 19.56 16.41 3.79
N GLY A 164 20.81 16.72 3.45
CA GLY A 164 21.15 17.97 2.78
C GLY A 164 20.40 18.08 1.45
N ASP A 165 20.01 19.30 1.07
CA ASP A 165 19.28 19.54 -0.18
C ASP A 165 20.08 19.07 -1.40
N ASP A 166 21.41 18.98 -1.27
CA ASP A 166 22.34 18.44 -2.28
C ASP A 166 22.22 16.92 -2.51
N SER A 167 21.47 16.19 -1.69
CA SER A 167 21.36 14.72 -1.78
C SER A 167 20.36 14.27 -2.85
N GLY A 168 20.70 13.23 -3.62
CA GLY A 168 19.78 12.58 -4.56
C GLY A 168 19.09 11.33 -3.99
N LEU A 169 18.11 10.79 -4.72
CA LEU A 169 17.46 9.52 -4.36
C LEU A 169 18.47 8.36 -4.26
N LEU A 170 19.48 8.34 -5.14
CA LEU A 170 20.49 7.29 -5.14
C LEU A 170 21.29 7.26 -3.83
N ASP A 171 21.64 8.43 -3.30
CA ASP A 171 22.39 8.57 -2.05
C ASP A 171 21.59 8.03 -0.86
N VAL A 172 20.26 8.24 -0.90
CA VAL A 172 19.31 7.69 0.08
C VAL A 172 19.20 6.17 -0.05
N HIS A 173 19.04 5.66 -1.27
CA HIS A 173 18.88 4.23 -1.53
C HIS A 173 20.09 3.42 -1.07
N ILE A 174 21.32 3.93 -1.25
CA ILE A 174 22.55 3.25 -0.81
C ILE A 174 22.61 3.11 0.72
N GLN A 175 22.02 4.05 1.46
CA GLN A 175 21.97 4.03 2.92
C GLN A 175 20.78 3.22 3.47
N ASP A 176 19.83 2.87 2.62
CA ASP A 176 18.62 2.17 2.99
C ASP A 176 18.77 0.65 2.83
N ALA A 177 18.98 -0.04 3.95
CA ALA A 177 19.12 -1.50 3.99
C ALA A 177 17.93 -2.25 3.37
N TYR A 178 16.72 -1.70 3.40
CA TYR A 178 15.57 -2.31 2.74
C TYR A 178 15.75 -2.31 1.22
N VAL A 179 16.11 -1.16 0.65
CA VAL A 179 16.27 -0.98 -0.81
C VAL A 179 17.46 -1.80 -1.31
N MET A 180 18.56 -1.82 -0.55
CA MET A 180 19.75 -2.60 -0.89
C MET A 180 19.49 -4.12 -0.97
N ASN A 181 18.48 -4.63 -0.25
CA ASN A 181 18.06 -6.03 -0.31
C ASN A 181 17.06 -6.32 -1.44
N LEU A 182 16.57 -5.30 -2.17
CA LEU A 182 15.71 -5.52 -3.33
C LEU A 182 16.54 -6.01 -4.54
N PRO A 183 15.93 -6.76 -5.47
CA PRO A 183 16.53 -7.06 -6.76
C PRO A 183 17.01 -5.81 -7.51
N ARG A 184 18.16 -5.89 -8.20
CA ARG A 184 18.80 -4.75 -8.88
C ARG A 184 17.93 -4.11 -9.97
N ASP A 185 17.14 -4.92 -10.66
CA ASP A 185 16.17 -4.46 -11.66
C ASP A 185 15.11 -3.55 -11.03
N ILE A 186 14.63 -3.90 -9.83
CA ILE A 186 13.67 -3.11 -9.07
C ILE A 186 14.32 -1.81 -8.59
N GLN A 187 15.53 -1.87 -8.02
CA GLN A 187 16.25 -0.68 -7.59
C GLN A 187 16.43 0.32 -8.75
N THR A 188 16.82 -0.18 -9.92
CA THR A 188 17.01 0.64 -11.12
C THR A 188 15.68 1.22 -11.60
N ALA A 189 14.62 0.41 -11.65
CA ALA A 189 13.29 0.86 -12.05
C ALA A 189 12.71 1.90 -11.08
N MET A 190 12.97 1.76 -9.77
CA MET A 190 12.57 2.77 -8.77
C MET A 190 13.21 4.12 -9.07
N VAL A 191 14.51 4.17 -9.37
CA VAL A 191 15.20 5.42 -9.75
C VAL A 191 14.59 6.01 -11.01
N THR A 192 14.40 5.20 -12.07
CA THR A 192 13.80 5.65 -13.33
C THR A 192 12.40 6.24 -13.13
N VAL A 193 11.54 5.56 -12.36
CA VAL A 193 10.17 6.03 -12.09
C VAL A 193 10.21 7.31 -11.27
N TYR A 194 11.07 7.37 -10.25
CA TYR A 194 11.22 8.55 -9.42
C TYR A 194 11.66 9.78 -10.23
N ASP A 195 12.71 9.64 -11.04
CA ASP A 195 13.24 10.75 -11.84
C ASP A 195 12.20 11.22 -12.87
N ALA A 196 11.49 10.29 -13.50
CA ALA A 196 10.42 10.63 -14.44
C ALA A 196 9.26 11.37 -13.76
N LEU A 197 8.86 10.94 -12.55
CA LEU A 197 7.84 11.63 -11.75
C LEU A 197 8.33 13.02 -11.34
N ALA A 198 9.56 13.15 -10.85
CA ALA A 198 10.15 14.42 -10.44
C ALA A 198 10.18 15.44 -11.60
N GLN A 199 10.62 15.00 -12.78
CA GLN A 199 10.64 15.81 -14.00
C GLN A 199 9.24 16.28 -14.41
N ASN A 200 8.26 15.37 -14.43
CA ASN A 200 6.89 15.70 -14.83
C ASN A 200 6.16 16.58 -13.80
N LEU A 201 6.47 16.42 -12.52
CA LEU A 201 5.90 17.21 -11.43
C LEU A 201 6.54 18.60 -11.30
N ARG A 202 7.62 18.94 -12.04
CA ARG A 202 8.22 20.30 -12.13
C ARG A 202 8.63 20.86 -10.74
N PRO A 203 9.11 22.12 -10.59
CA PRO A 203 9.56 22.64 -9.29
C PRO A 203 8.50 22.49 -8.19
N PRO A 204 8.92 22.15 -6.95
CA PRO A 204 10.30 22.11 -6.45
C PRO A 204 11.04 20.78 -6.67
N PHE A 205 10.45 19.81 -7.38
CA PHE A 205 11.03 18.46 -7.54
C PHE A 205 12.05 18.35 -8.66
N TYR A 206 12.06 19.32 -9.57
CA TYR A 206 12.97 19.41 -10.71
C TYR A 206 13.06 20.85 -11.20
N SER A 207 14.23 21.50 -11.16
CA SER A 207 14.44 22.79 -11.83
C SER A 207 15.17 22.63 -13.16
N THR A 208 14.81 23.48 -14.11
CA THR A 208 15.51 23.64 -15.39
C THR A 208 16.74 24.56 -15.30
N GLY A 209 17.10 25.01 -14.09
CA GLY A 209 18.11 26.03 -13.84
C GLY A 209 19.52 25.46 -13.74
N GLY A 210 20.21 25.30 -14.88
CA GLY A 210 21.64 24.98 -14.89
C GLY A 210 22.48 26.09 -14.23
N ARG A 211 22.90 25.92 -12.97
CA ARG A 211 23.98 26.72 -12.39
C ARG A 211 25.33 26.11 -12.76
N ARG A 212 25.87 26.61 -13.89
CA ARG A 212 27.29 26.52 -14.27
C ARG A 212 28.15 27.28 -13.25
N HIS A 213 28.66 26.59 -12.23
CA HIS A 213 29.95 26.93 -11.61
C HIS A 213 30.50 25.74 -10.82
N GLY A 214 31.42 24.99 -11.44
CA GLY A 214 32.43 24.17 -10.75
C GLY A 214 32.00 22.96 -9.89
N GLY A 215 30.72 22.76 -9.61
CA GLY A 215 30.18 21.60 -8.88
C GLY A 215 29.44 20.64 -9.80
N ARG A 216 29.37 19.36 -9.43
CA ARG A 216 28.77 18.28 -10.24
C ARG A 216 27.29 18.56 -10.57
N VAL A 217 26.87 18.15 -11.76
CA VAL A 217 25.54 18.38 -12.35
C VAL A 217 24.43 17.50 -11.72
N SER A 218 24.44 17.25 -10.40
CA SER A 218 23.45 16.33 -9.77
C SER A 218 22.94 16.71 -8.38
N GLU A 219 23.33 17.84 -7.81
CA GLU A 219 23.16 18.09 -6.38
C GLU A 219 22.14 19.22 -6.16
N GLY A 220 20.99 18.94 -5.54
CA GLY A 220 20.09 19.97 -5.00
C GLY A 220 18.57 19.74 -5.03
N GLU A 221 18.04 18.95 -5.98
CA GLU A 221 16.62 19.08 -6.37
C GLU A 221 15.83 17.77 -6.33
N GLY A 222 16.53 16.64 -6.29
CA GLY A 222 15.96 15.30 -6.37
C GLY A 222 15.56 14.67 -5.03
N ILE A 223 15.53 15.40 -3.91
CA ILE A 223 15.10 14.86 -2.60
C ILE A 223 13.70 15.30 -2.19
N TRP A 224 13.19 16.40 -2.75
CA TRP A 224 11.91 16.98 -2.35
C TRP A 224 10.73 16.02 -2.57
N LEU A 225 10.73 15.28 -3.68
CA LEU A 225 9.68 14.29 -3.94
C LEU A 225 9.79 13.13 -2.96
N TYR A 226 11.00 12.77 -2.52
CA TYR A 226 11.21 11.72 -1.53
C TYR A 226 10.70 12.16 -0.17
N ARG A 227 11.02 13.40 0.26
CA ARG A 227 10.48 14.01 1.48
C ARG A 227 8.95 14.07 1.46
N LEU A 228 8.36 14.42 0.31
CA LEU A 228 6.91 14.41 0.15
C LEU A 228 6.33 13.00 0.31
N ILE A 229 6.93 12.00 -0.33
CA ILE A 229 6.49 10.59 -0.21
C ILE A 229 6.61 10.12 1.25
N VAL A 230 7.71 10.44 1.94
CA VAL A 230 7.89 10.07 3.36
C VAL A 230 6.84 10.73 4.26
N LYS A 231 6.50 12.00 4.02
CA LYS A 231 5.60 12.77 4.90
C LYS A 231 4.12 12.52 4.58
N GLU A 232 3.74 12.62 3.31
CA GLU A 232 2.33 12.60 2.87
C GLU A 232 1.96 11.34 2.10
N GLY A 233 2.94 10.58 1.62
CA GLY A 233 2.72 9.36 0.86
C GLY A 233 2.39 9.61 -0.61
N MET A 234 2.16 8.50 -1.31
CA MET A 234 1.86 8.53 -2.74
C MET A 234 0.45 9.08 -3.05
N ASP A 235 -0.43 9.19 -2.04
CA ASP A 235 -1.69 9.94 -2.16
C ASP A 235 -1.44 11.41 -2.58
N ALA A 236 -0.40 12.06 -2.05
CA ALA A 236 -0.08 13.44 -2.42
C ALA A 236 0.43 13.54 -3.86
N VAL A 237 1.24 12.57 -4.27
CA VAL A 237 1.74 12.46 -5.64
C VAL A 237 0.59 12.28 -6.62
N LEU A 238 -0.36 11.39 -6.33
CA LEU A 238 -1.56 11.20 -7.14
C LEU A 238 -2.37 12.48 -7.28
N ARG A 239 -2.63 13.20 -6.18
CA ARG A 239 -3.36 14.49 -6.21
C ARG A 239 -2.66 15.50 -7.12
N MET A 240 -1.33 15.59 -7.06
CA MET A 240 -0.58 16.51 -7.93
C MET A 240 -0.63 16.12 -9.41
N ILE A 241 -0.66 14.82 -9.72
CA ILE A 241 -0.86 14.30 -11.08
C ILE A 241 -2.24 14.68 -11.59
N GLU A 242 -3.29 14.44 -10.79
CA GLU A 242 -4.69 14.71 -11.16
C GLU A 242 -4.93 16.21 -11.39
N LEU A 243 -4.43 17.08 -10.49
CA LEU A 243 -4.51 18.54 -10.63
C LEU A 243 -3.84 19.09 -11.91
N ARG A 244 -2.96 18.31 -12.53
CA ARG A 244 -2.28 18.66 -13.78
C ARG A 244 -2.92 18.04 -15.01
N GLY A 245 -3.57 16.89 -14.87
CA GLY A 245 -4.34 16.28 -15.95
C GLY A 245 -5.58 17.09 -16.35
N ASP A 246 -6.11 17.90 -15.43
CA ASP A 246 -7.26 18.79 -15.66
C ASP A 246 -6.90 20.17 -16.27
N ARG A 247 -5.63 20.37 -16.67
CA ARG A 247 -5.14 21.62 -17.30
C ARG A 247 -4.64 21.37 -18.72
#